data_AF-A0A7W1YRV9-F1
#
_entry.id   AF-A0A7W1YRV9-F1
#
_cell.length_a   1.000
_cell.length_b   1.000
_cell.length_c   1.000
_cell.angle_alpha   90.00
_cell.angle_beta   90.00
_cell.angle_gamma   90.00
#
_symmetry.space_group_name_H-M   'P 1'
#
loop_
_entity.id
_entity.type
_entity.pdbx_description
1 polymer ?
#
loop_
_entity_poly.entity_id
_entity_poly.type
_entity_poly.pdbx_seq_one_letter_code
_entity_poly.pdbx_strand_id
1 'polypeptide(L)'
;ITSTKNGSITSVQAIYVPADDYTDPAPATTFAHLDATTNLSRQIAELGIYPAVDPLASTSRILDPRVIGAEHYEVARQVKQILQRYKDLQDIIAILGIDELSEDDKLTVTRARKIQRFLSQPFFVGEQFTGIKGQYVPIAETVRGFKEIVEGKHDNISEQDFYMAGTIDEVVERAAKRAKA
;
A
#
# COMPACT_ATOMS: atom_id res chain seq x y z
N ILE A 1 3.49 7.07 -20.30
CA ILE A 1 2.24 7.32 -21.05
C ILE A 1 2.56 8.25 -22.20
N THR A 2 2.14 7.91 -23.41
CA THR A 2 2.30 8.80 -24.57
C THR A 2 0.93 9.20 -25.07
N SER A 3 0.66 10.51 -25.05
CA SER A 3 -0.64 11.09 -25.43
C SER A 3 -0.49 11.99 -26.65
N THR A 4 -1.45 11.89 -27.56
CA THR A 4 -1.61 12.76 -28.73
C THR A 4 -2.98 13.44 -28.66
N LYS A 5 -3.27 14.37 -29.57
CA LYS A 5 -4.61 15.00 -29.65
C LYS A 5 -5.74 13.99 -29.95
N ASN A 6 -5.41 12.86 -30.57
CA ASN A 6 -6.39 11.88 -31.04
C ASN A 6 -6.56 10.68 -30.09
N GLY A 7 -5.79 10.62 -29.00
CA GLY A 7 -5.84 9.51 -28.05
C GLY A 7 -4.53 9.32 -27.28
N SER A 8 -4.53 8.33 -26.39
CA SER A 8 -3.40 8.03 -25.50
C SER A 8 -3.08 6.54 -25.49
N ILE A 9 -1.79 6.21 -25.41
CA ILE A 9 -1.30 4.85 -25.17
C ILE A 9 -0.65 4.80 -23.79
N THR A 10 -1.17 3.91 -22.95
CA THR A 10 -0.62 3.59 -21.63
C THR A 10 0.01 2.20 -21.71
N SER A 11 1.34 2.13 -21.71
CA SER A 11 2.08 0.86 -21.70
C SER A 11 2.37 0.43 -20.27
N VAL A 12 1.98 -0.79 -19.91
CA VAL A 12 2.42 -1.47 -18.69
C VAL A 12 3.50 -2.47 -19.09
N GLN A 13 4.70 -2.34 -18.51
CA GLN A 13 5.87 -3.14 -18.89
C GLN A 13 6.32 -3.97 -17.69
N ALA A 14 6.38 -5.29 -17.86
CA ALA A 14 6.95 -6.18 -16.85
C ALA A 14 8.46 -6.23 -17.02
N ILE A 15 9.19 -5.76 -16.00
CA ILE A 15 10.66 -5.75 -15.99
C ILE A 15 11.10 -6.78 -14.96
N TYR A 16 11.83 -7.80 -15.41
CA TYR A 16 12.48 -8.74 -14.52
C TYR A 16 13.82 -8.16 -14.06
N VAL A 17 14.04 -8.10 -12.74
CA VAL A 17 15.29 -7.64 -12.15
C VAL A 17 16.13 -8.87 -11.79
N PRO A 18 17.24 -9.13 -12.50
CA PRO A 18 18.09 -10.28 -12.20
C PRO A 18 18.67 -10.19 -10.78
N ALA A 19 18.54 -11.27 -10.02
CA ALA A 19 19.10 -11.38 -8.67
C ALA A 19 18.65 -10.27 -7.69
N ASP A 20 17.50 -9.64 -7.92
CA ASP A 20 16.99 -8.50 -7.15
C ASP A 20 17.95 -7.27 -7.13
N ASP A 21 18.86 -7.16 -8.11
CA ASP A 21 19.82 -6.04 -8.24
C ASP A 21 19.29 -4.92 -9.17
N TYR A 22 18.80 -3.84 -8.56
CA TYR A 22 18.30 -2.65 -9.26
C TYR A 22 19.41 -1.77 -9.85
N THR A 23 20.68 -2.04 -9.51
CA THR A 23 21.84 -1.29 -10.02
C THR A 23 22.36 -1.85 -11.34
N ASP A 24 21.82 -2.98 -11.81
CA ASP A 24 22.14 -3.52 -13.12
C ASP A 24 21.85 -2.49 -14.23
N PRO A 25 22.73 -2.35 -15.24
CA PRO A 25 22.58 -1.36 -16.30
C PRO A 25 21.27 -1.46 -17.10
N ALA A 26 20.71 -2.66 -17.26
CA ALA A 26 19.51 -2.87 -18.08
C ALA A 26 18.23 -2.32 -17.39
N PRO A 27 17.93 -2.63 -16.12
CA PRO A 27 16.89 -1.94 -15.35
C PRO A 27 17.14 -0.44 -15.25
N ALA A 28 18.38 -0.02 -14.93
CA ALA A 28 18.71 1.40 -14.71
C ALA A 28 18.40 2.29 -15.94
N THR A 29 18.73 1.83 -17.14
CA THR A 29 18.45 2.56 -18.38
C THR A 29 16.95 2.61 -18.67
N THR A 30 16.23 1.53 -18.38
CA THR A 30 14.77 1.45 -18.61
C THR A 30 14.03 2.39 -17.66
N PHE A 31 14.44 2.47 -16.39
CA PHE A 31 13.79 3.32 -15.38
C PHE A 31 13.79 4.81 -15.74
N ALA A 32 14.82 5.30 -16.44
CA ALA A 32 14.89 6.70 -16.88
C ALA A 32 13.74 7.11 -17.83
N HIS A 33 13.09 6.14 -18.48
CA HIS A 33 11.99 6.37 -19.41
C HIS A 33 10.60 6.10 -18.82
N LEU A 34 10.53 5.65 -17.56
CA LEU A 34 9.25 5.32 -16.93
C LEU A 34 8.67 6.52 -16.17
N ASP A 35 7.39 6.80 -16.41
CA ASP A 35 6.65 7.81 -15.65
C ASP A 35 6.30 7.34 -14.22
N ALA A 36 6.22 6.02 -14.01
CA ALA A 36 5.93 5.41 -12.73
C ALA A 36 6.56 4.01 -12.66
N THR A 37 6.98 3.63 -11.45
CA THR A 37 7.53 2.31 -11.14
C THR A 37 6.66 1.66 -10.06
N THR A 38 6.21 0.43 -10.31
CA THR A 38 5.52 -0.41 -9.32
C THR A 38 6.44 -1.58 -9.01
N ASN A 39 7.14 -1.49 -7.88
CA ASN A 39 8.12 -2.49 -7.47
C ASN A 39 7.42 -3.59 -6.69
N LEU A 40 7.65 -4.84 -7.09
CA LEU A 40 7.13 -6.02 -6.40
C LEU A 40 8.21 -6.61 -5.48
N SER A 41 7.88 -6.87 -4.23
CA SER A 41 8.83 -7.34 -3.21
C SER A 41 8.48 -8.74 -2.72
N ARG A 42 9.48 -9.62 -2.68
CA ARG A 42 9.37 -10.95 -2.09
C ARG A 42 9.00 -10.89 -0.61
N GLN A 43 9.60 -9.96 0.14
CA GLN A 43 9.35 -9.80 1.58
C GLN A 43 7.87 -9.48 1.86
N ILE A 44 7.22 -8.70 0.99
CA ILE A 44 5.80 -8.36 1.14
C ILE A 44 4.91 -9.57 0.80
N ALA A 45 5.28 -10.34 -0.24
CA ALA A 45 4.58 -11.56 -0.60
C ALA A 45 4.65 -12.63 0.52
N GLU A 46 5.78 -12.74 1.22
CA GLU A 46 5.96 -13.65 2.36
C GLU A 46 5.06 -13.29 3.55
N LEU A 47 4.67 -12.02 3.69
CA LEU A 47 3.66 -11.58 4.66
C LEU A 47 2.22 -11.91 4.26
N GLY A 48 2.02 -12.52 3.08
CA GLY A 48 0.72 -12.84 2.50
C GLY A 48 -0.02 -11.64 1.90
N ILE A 49 0.64 -10.49 1.72
CA ILE A 49 0.02 -9.28 1.20
C ILE A 49 0.05 -9.33 -0.34
N TYR A 50 -1.13 -9.36 -0.96
CA TYR A 50 -1.28 -9.31 -2.41
C TYR A 50 -2.19 -8.14 -2.82
N PRO A 51 -1.78 -7.32 -3.82
CA PRO A 51 -0.53 -7.43 -4.57
C PRO A 51 0.71 -7.07 -3.74
N ALA A 52 1.84 -7.73 -4.01
CA ALA A 52 3.07 -7.58 -3.25
C ALA A 52 3.86 -6.30 -3.62
N VAL A 53 3.17 -5.17 -3.75
CA VAL A 53 3.74 -3.87 -4.11
C VAL A 53 4.47 -3.27 -2.93
N ASP A 54 5.72 -2.84 -3.12
CA ASP A 54 6.45 -2.05 -2.13
C ASP A 54 6.03 -0.57 -2.23
N PRO A 55 5.31 -0.03 -1.22
CA PRO A 55 4.79 1.33 -1.27
C PRO A 55 5.87 2.41 -1.10
N LEU A 56 7.03 2.06 -0.52
CA LEU A 56 8.14 2.99 -0.32
C LEU A 56 9.08 3.00 -1.52
N ALA A 57 9.34 1.84 -2.13
CA ALA A 57 10.18 1.73 -3.33
C ALA A 57 9.43 2.12 -4.62
N SER A 58 8.09 2.04 -4.65
CA SER A 58 7.30 2.42 -5.81
C SER A 58 7.14 3.94 -5.93
N THR A 59 7.26 4.45 -7.17
CA THR A 59 7.26 5.89 -7.44
C THR A 59 6.37 6.25 -8.62
N SER A 60 5.94 7.50 -8.69
CA SER A 60 5.16 8.03 -9.82
C SER A 60 5.43 9.51 -9.97
N ARG A 61 5.69 9.97 -11.19
CA ARG A 61 5.91 11.38 -11.54
C ARG A 61 4.66 12.23 -11.34
N ILE A 62 3.48 11.63 -11.45
CA ILE A 62 2.20 12.34 -11.29
C ILE A 62 1.71 12.41 -9.84
N LEU A 63 2.48 11.89 -8.87
CA LEU A 63 2.21 12.09 -7.45
C LEU A 63 2.63 13.52 -7.04
N ASP A 64 1.91 14.49 -7.59
CA ASP A 64 2.09 15.94 -7.42
C ASP A 64 0.71 16.59 -7.17
N PRO A 65 0.56 17.44 -6.14
CA PRO A 65 -0.73 18.03 -5.78
C PRO A 65 -1.36 18.87 -6.91
N ARG A 66 -0.56 19.37 -7.86
CA ARG A 66 -1.05 20.11 -9.04
C ARG A 66 -1.70 19.20 -10.08
N VAL A 67 -1.45 17.89 -10.04
CA VAL A 67 -1.99 16.90 -10.98
C VAL A 67 -3.14 16.13 -10.36
N ILE A 68 -2.97 15.61 -9.14
CA ILE A 68 -3.95 14.72 -8.48
C ILE A 68 -4.80 15.40 -7.41
N GLY A 69 -4.57 16.69 -7.16
CA GLY A 69 -5.22 17.46 -6.09
C GLY A 69 -4.52 17.31 -4.74
N ALA A 70 -4.76 18.28 -3.86
CA ALA A 70 -4.09 18.36 -2.56
C ALA A 70 -4.45 17.18 -1.65
N GLU A 71 -5.73 16.81 -1.55
CA GLU A 71 -6.18 15.76 -0.64
C GLU A 71 -5.53 14.40 -0.94
N HIS A 72 -5.55 13.97 -2.20
CA HIS A 72 -4.93 12.70 -2.61
C HIS A 72 -3.41 12.73 -2.32
N TYR A 73 -2.74 13.84 -2.65
CA TYR A 73 -1.32 13.98 -2.41
C TYR A 73 -0.95 13.91 -0.92
N GLU A 74 -1.67 14.63 -0.06
CA GLU A 74 -1.41 14.65 1.38
C GLU A 74 -1.66 13.28 2.02
N VAL A 75 -2.76 12.62 1.69
CA VAL A 75 -3.05 11.27 2.20
C VAL A 75 -1.96 10.29 1.79
N ALA A 76 -1.54 10.30 0.52
CA ALA A 76 -0.46 9.45 0.04
C ALA A 76 0.88 9.75 0.75
N ARG A 77 1.17 11.02 1.03
CA ARG A 77 2.38 11.44 1.76
C ARG A 77 2.36 10.95 3.20
N GLN A 78 1.25 11.11 3.90
CA GLN A 78 1.12 10.66 5.28
C GLN A 78 1.20 9.13 5.40
N VAL A 79 0.58 8.39 4.47
CA VAL A 79 0.73 6.93 4.38
C VAL A 79 2.21 6.54 4.23
N LYS A 80 2.94 7.18 3.31
CA LYS A 80 4.38 6.93 3.15
C LYS A 80 5.19 7.29 4.39
N GLN A 81 4.87 8.38 5.07
CA GLN A 81 5.55 8.80 6.31
C GLN A 81 5.37 7.78 7.43
N ILE A 82 4.15 7.29 7.64
CA ILE A 82 3.85 6.26 8.66
C ILE A 82 4.58 4.96 8.34
N LEU A 83 4.57 4.53 7.08
CA LEU A 83 5.27 3.32 6.66
C LEU A 83 6.79 3.44 6.77
N GLN A 84 7.35 4.62 6.46
CA GLN A 84 8.77 4.88 6.65
C GLN A 84 9.15 4.85 8.13
N ARG A 85 8.40 5.55 8.98
CA ARG A 85 8.63 5.54 10.43
C ARG A 85 8.53 4.13 11.00
N TYR A 86 7.57 3.33 10.54
CA TYR A 86 7.46 1.93 10.92
C TYR A 86 8.69 1.12 10.53
N LYS A 87 9.21 1.31 9.31
CA LYS A 87 10.45 0.66 8.86
C LYS A 87 11.64 1.02 9.75
N ASP A 88 11.78 2.28 10.12
CA ASP A 88 12.86 2.73 11.03
C ASP A 88 12.72 2.11 12.44
N LEU A 89 11.49 1.84 12.88
CA LEU A 89 11.20 1.20 14.17
C LEU A 89 11.36 -0.33 14.14
N GLN A 90 11.39 -0.99 12.97
CA GLN A 90 11.47 -2.45 12.87
C GLN A 90 12.75 -3.02 13.49
N ASP A 91 13.90 -2.36 13.27
CA ASP A 91 15.18 -2.80 13.84
C ASP A 91 15.16 -2.70 15.37
N ILE A 92 14.56 -1.63 15.91
CA ILE A 92 14.38 -1.44 17.35
C ILE A 92 13.48 -2.54 17.92
N ILE A 93 12.34 -2.80 17.27
CA ILE A 93 11.39 -3.85 17.69
C ILE A 93 12.04 -5.23 17.65
N ALA A 94 12.88 -5.52 16.66
CA ALA A 94 13.56 -6.80 16.54
C ALA A 94 14.57 -7.06 17.67
N ILE A 95 15.17 -6.01 18.24
CA ILE A 95 16.18 -6.11 19.29
C ILE A 95 15.56 -6.00 20.69
N LEU A 96 14.70 -5.00 20.90
CA LEU A 96 14.18 -4.62 22.22
C LEU A 96 12.74 -5.08 22.48
N GLY A 97 11.99 -5.37 21.43
CA GLY A 97 10.55 -5.65 21.52
C GLY A 97 9.69 -4.39 21.39
N ILE A 98 8.37 -4.59 21.22
CA ILE A 98 7.41 -3.50 21.00
C ILE A 98 7.10 -2.71 22.29
N ASP A 99 7.26 -3.34 23.46
CA ASP A 99 6.89 -2.77 24.75
C ASP A 99 7.79 -1.60 25.15
N GLU A 100 9.03 -1.58 24.63
CA GLU A 100 10.05 -0.57 24.85
C GLU A 100 9.85 0.71 24.02
N LEU A 101 8.90 0.72 23.10
CA LEU A 101 8.56 1.91 22.31
C LEU A 101 7.76 2.93 23.12
N SER A 102 7.88 4.19 22.75
CA SER A 102 6.97 5.24 23.24
C SER A 102 5.53 4.94 22.83
N GLU A 103 4.54 5.45 23.56
CA GLU A 103 3.12 5.23 23.21
C GLU A 103 2.78 5.78 21.82
N ASP A 104 3.41 6.87 21.39
CA ASP A 104 3.26 7.44 20.05
C ASP A 104 3.86 6.54 18.96
N ASP A 105 5.02 5.93 19.23
CA ASP A 105 5.64 4.97 18.32
C ASP A 105 4.84 3.67 18.25
N LYS A 106 4.29 3.19 19.37
CA LYS A 106 3.37 2.04 19.39
C LYS A 106 2.14 2.31 18.52
N LEU A 107 1.54 3.50 18.65
CA LEU A 107 0.41 3.91 17.83
C LEU A 107 0.79 3.95 16.33
N THR A 108 1.97 4.48 16.01
CA THR A 108 2.50 4.51 14.64
C THR A 108 2.67 3.10 14.08
N VAL A 109 3.23 2.17 14.86
CA VAL A 109 3.38 0.76 14.48
C VAL A 109 2.01 0.11 14.22
N THR A 110 1.03 0.34 15.11
CA THR A 110 -0.33 -0.20 14.93
C THR A 110 -0.99 0.33 13.66
N ARG A 111 -0.92 1.64 13.39
CA ARG A 111 -1.46 2.22 12.16
C ARG A 111 -0.73 1.73 10.92
N ALA A 112 0.60 1.62 10.96
CA ALA A 112 1.39 1.12 9.85
C ALA A 112 1.05 -0.32 9.48
N ARG A 113 0.86 -1.20 10.48
CA ARG A 113 0.42 -2.59 10.25
C ARG A 113 -0.96 -2.65 9.60
N LYS A 114 -1.90 -1.80 10.03
CA LYS A 114 -3.22 -1.68 9.39
C LYS A 114 -3.12 -1.20 7.95
N ILE A 115 -2.32 -0.17 7.69
CA ILE A 115 -2.06 0.34 6.33
C ILE A 115 -1.46 -0.76 5.46
N GLN A 116 -0.45 -1.48 5.93
CA GLN A 116 0.16 -2.59 5.17
C GLN A 116 -0.86 -3.67 4.81
N ARG A 117 -1.75 -4.03 5.75
CA ARG A 117 -2.84 -4.99 5.49
C ARG A 117 -3.87 -4.42 4.53
N PHE A 118 -4.25 -3.16 4.66
CA PHE A 118 -5.24 -2.49 3.81
C PHE A 118 -4.75 -2.23 2.37
N LEU A 119 -3.44 -2.27 2.13
CA LEU A 119 -2.88 -2.29 0.77
C LEU A 119 -3.11 -3.62 0.05
N SER A 120 -3.52 -4.68 0.74
CA SER A 120 -3.94 -5.92 0.10
C SER A 120 -5.35 -5.81 -0.46
N GLN A 121 -5.60 -6.44 -1.61
CA GLN A 121 -6.89 -6.39 -2.29
C GLN A 121 -7.17 -7.72 -3.00
N PRO A 122 -8.37 -8.30 -2.84
CA PRO A 122 -8.73 -9.50 -3.58
C PRO A 122 -8.91 -9.20 -5.07
N PHE A 123 -8.27 -10.00 -5.92
CA PHE A 123 -8.31 -9.86 -7.37
C PHE A 123 -9.37 -10.76 -8.00
N PHE A 124 -10.10 -10.22 -8.99
CA PHE A 124 -11.07 -10.99 -9.78
C PHE A 124 -10.43 -12.23 -10.43
N VAL A 125 -9.19 -12.11 -10.91
CA VAL A 125 -8.43 -13.22 -11.48
C VAL A 125 -7.92 -14.21 -10.44
N GLY A 126 -7.87 -13.80 -9.17
CA GLY A 126 -7.42 -14.60 -8.04
C GLY A 126 -8.55 -15.37 -7.34
N GLU A 127 -9.81 -15.12 -7.69
CA GLU A 127 -10.98 -15.72 -7.04
C GLU A 127 -10.94 -17.25 -7.05
N GLN A 128 -10.55 -17.84 -8.18
CA GLN A 128 -10.48 -19.30 -8.35
C GLN A 128 -9.45 -19.97 -7.42
N PHE A 129 -8.41 -19.24 -7.03
CA PHE A 129 -7.33 -19.75 -6.18
C PHE A 129 -7.54 -19.45 -4.70
N THR A 130 -8.15 -18.30 -4.41
CA THR A 130 -8.30 -17.80 -3.04
C THR A 130 -9.67 -18.10 -2.43
N GLY A 131 -10.70 -18.30 -3.25
CA GLY A 131 -12.10 -18.38 -2.83
C GLY A 131 -12.69 -17.05 -2.36
N ILE A 132 -11.91 -15.96 -2.37
CA ILE A 132 -12.33 -14.62 -1.99
C ILE A 132 -12.75 -13.88 -3.26
N LYS A 133 -13.95 -13.29 -3.24
CA LYS A 133 -14.44 -12.49 -4.38
C LYS A 133 -13.56 -11.27 -4.59
N GLY A 134 -13.17 -11.04 -5.83
CA GLY A 134 -12.43 -9.88 -6.26
C GLY A 134 -13.27 -8.63 -6.14
N GLN A 135 -12.59 -7.51 -5.92
CA GLN A 135 -13.25 -6.24 -5.73
C GLN A 135 -12.57 -5.14 -6.53
N TYR A 136 -13.37 -4.25 -7.10
CA TYR A 136 -12.91 -3.02 -7.69
C TYR A 136 -13.12 -1.88 -6.70
N VAL A 137 -12.08 -1.09 -6.45
CA VAL A 137 -12.10 0.01 -5.47
C VAL A 137 -11.92 1.33 -6.22
N PRO A 138 -12.90 2.24 -6.19
CA PRO A 138 -12.77 3.57 -6.79
C PRO A 138 -11.70 4.42 -6.09
N ILE A 139 -11.05 5.33 -6.83
CA ILE A 139 -10.00 6.21 -6.28
C ILE A 139 -10.50 7.02 -5.07
N ALA A 140 -11.72 7.56 -5.15
CA ALA A 140 -12.31 8.34 -4.05
C ALA A 140 -12.44 7.50 -2.76
N GLU A 141 -12.79 6.22 -2.90
CA GLU A 141 -12.88 5.27 -1.79
C GLU A 141 -11.52 4.93 -1.22
N THR A 142 -10.50 4.76 -2.07
CA THR A 142 -9.12 4.55 -1.63
C THR A 142 -8.62 5.74 -0.82
N VAL A 143 -8.76 6.96 -1.34
CA VAL A 143 -8.31 8.18 -0.66
C VAL A 143 -9.04 8.36 0.68
N ARG A 144 -10.37 8.18 0.70
CA ARG A 144 -11.18 8.22 1.92
C ARG A 144 -10.71 7.19 2.94
N GLY A 145 -10.59 5.93 2.55
CA GLY A 145 -10.22 4.84 3.45
C GLY A 145 -8.85 5.06 4.09
N PHE A 146 -7.83 5.41 3.31
CA PHE A 146 -6.50 5.70 3.86
C PHE A 146 -6.49 6.95 4.73
N LYS A 147 -7.23 8.00 4.36
CA LYS A 147 -7.37 9.21 5.19
C LYS A 147 -7.91 8.89 6.57
N GLU A 148 -8.97 8.09 6.65
CA GLU A 148 -9.59 7.73 7.93
C GLU A 148 -8.66 6.88 8.82
N ILE A 149 -7.85 6.01 8.22
CA ILE A 149 -6.83 5.24 8.95
C ILE A 149 -5.74 6.17 9.50
N VAL A 150 -5.25 7.11 8.68
CA VAL A 150 -4.20 8.04 9.07
C VAL A 150 -4.69 9.02 10.14
N GLU A 151 -5.95 9.47 10.07
CA GLU A 151 -6.61 10.31 11.06
C GLU A 151 -6.94 9.56 12.38
N GLY A 152 -6.76 8.24 12.42
CA GLY A 152 -6.96 7.42 13.62
C GLY A 152 -8.41 7.01 13.90
N LYS A 153 -9.34 7.22 12.96
CA LYS A 153 -10.76 6.87 13.17
C LYS A 153 -10.99 5.38 13.41
N HIS A 154 -10.06 4.56 12.92
CA HIS A 154 -10.13 3.09 12.96
C HIS A 154 -9.06 2.48 13.88
N ASP A 155 -8.54 3.24 14.85
CA ASP A 155 -7.51 2.78 15.79
C ASP A 155 -7.98 1.61 16.68
N ASN A 156 -9.28 1.54 16.96
CA ASN A 156 -9.87 0.46 17.77
C ASN A 156 -10.13 -0.84 16.98
N ILE A 157 -10.03 -0.82 15.65
CA ILE A 157 -10.26 -2.00 14.81
C ILE A 157 -8.98 -2.85 14.75
N SER A 158 -9.11 -4.17 14.75
CA SER A 158 -7.98 -5.09 14.65
C SER A 158 -7.36 -5.09 13.25
N GLU A 159 -6.04 -5.27 13.16
CA GLU A 159 -5.32 -5.33 11.89
C GLU A 159 -5.80 -6.42 10.93
N GLN A 160 -6.39 -7.49 11.46
CA GLN A 160 -6.90 -8.60 10.65
C GLN A 160 -8.12 -8.20 9.81
N ASP A 161 -8.91 -7.22 10.26
CA ASP A 161 -10.10 -6.79 9.52
C ASP A 161 -9.74 -6.00 8.25
N PHE A 162 -8.54 -5.42 8.21
CA PHE A 162 -7.99 -4.70 7.05
C PHE A 162 -7.41 -5.64 5.99
N TYR A 163 -7.19 -6.91 6.30
CA TYR A 163 -6.59 -7.86 5.37
C TYR A 163 -7.60 -8.29 4.29
N MET A 164 -7.22 -8.18 3.02
CA MET A 164 -8.06 -8.52 1.85
C MET A 164 -9.44 -7.83 1.90
N ALA A 165 -9.51 -6.61 2.40
CA ALA A 165 -10.69 -5.77 2.36
C ALA A 165 -10.57 -4.79 1.17
N GLY A 166 -11.66 -4.55 0.43
CA GLY A 166 -11.61 -3.58 -0.66
C GLY A 166 -11.84 -2.14 -0.19
N THR A 167 -12.86 -1.90 0.63
CA THR A 167 -13.21 -0.54 1.12
C THR A 167 -13.16 -0.47 2.63
N ILE A 168 -13.09 0.76 3.15
CA ILE A 168 -13.07 0.97 4.61
C ILE A 168 -14.39 0.56 5.28
N ASP A 169 -15.52 0.73 4.57
CA ASP A 169 -16.83 0.30 5.06
C ASP A 169 -16.88 -1.22 5.31
N GLU A 170 -16.22 -2.00 4.45
CA GLU A 170 -16.11 -3.45 4.62
C GLU A 170 -15.28 -3.81 5.86
N VAL A 171 -14.20 -3.08 6.12
CA VAL A 171 -13.39 -3.25 7.34
C VAL A 171 -14.25 -3.03 8.59
N VAL A 172 -15.04 -1.96 8.61
CA VAL A 172 -15.95 -1.65 9.71
C VAL A 172 -17.02 -2.73 9.88
N GLU A 173 -17.59 -3.24 8.77
CA GLU A 173 -18.57 -4.33 8.81
C GLU A 173 -17.96 -5.62 9.38
N ARG A 174 -16.75 -5.98 8.96
CA ARG A 174 -16.01 -7.16 9.46
C ARG A 174 -15.72 -7.02 10.96
N ALA A 175 -15.26 -5.85 11.39
CA ALA A 175 -15.01 -5.57 12.80
C ALA A 175 -16.28 -5.70 13.65
N ALA A 176 -17.41 -5.18 13.16
CA ALA A 176 -18.71 -5.28 13.83
C ALA A 176 -19.22 -6.73 13.91
N LYS A 177 -18.96 -7.56 12.90
CA LYS A 177 -19.27 -9.00 12.95
C LYS A 177 -18.42 -9.72 13.98
N ARG A 178 -17.11 -9.43 14.04
CA ARG A 178 -16.20 -10.03 15.03
C ARG A 178 -16.58 -9.66 16.46
N ALA A 179 -16.97 -8.42 16.71
CA ALA A 179 -17.39 -7.97 18.03
C ALA A 179 -18.70 -8.62 18.53
N LYS A 180 -19.48 -9.22 17.63
CA LYS A 180 -20.72 -9.94 17.96
C LYS A 180 -20.52 -11.45 18.15
N ALA A 181 -19.37 -11.99 17.76
CA ALA A 181 -19.01 -13.40 17.89
C ALA A 181 -18.26 -13.64 19.21
#